data_AF-A0AAV3HXU4-F1
#
_entry.id   AF-A0AAV3HXU4-F1
#
_cell.length_a   1.000
_cell.length_b   1.000
_cell.length_c   1.000
_cell.angle_alpha   90.00
_cell.angle_beta   90.00
_cell.angle_gamma   90.00
#
_symmetry.space_group_name_H-M   'P 1'
#
loop_
_entity.id
_entity.type
_entity.pdbx_description
1 polymer ?
#
loop_
_entity_poly.entity_id
_entity_poly.type
_entity_poly.pdbx_seq_one_letter_code
_entity_poly.pdbx_strand_id
1 'polypeptide(L)'
;MLDVPVFWSQDIYLVWIAIASGLIGFICFSLIKKNWMNKVNLYVDSVALAMFSIQGTEKAWSLGFGLPVAPILLGVITAVGGGIVRDVLIQRPTLFLSKELYAIPVAIGCTLHAVVLSFAPQLADFSAVGAIVLVIYMRHLTINKHVQVPSWAIMR
;
A
#
# COMPACT_ATOMS: atom_id res chain seq x y z
N MET A 1 -8.12 -15.86 7.33
CA MET A 1 -6.89 -15.31 7.96
C MET A 1 -7.24 -14.63 9.27
N LEU A 2 -8.15 -13.65 9.27
CA LEU A 2 -8.60 -12.96 10.49
C LEU A 2 -9.97 -13.41 11.00
N ASP A 3 -10.60 -14.39 10.36
CA ASP A 3 -11.95 -14.90 10.65
C ASP A 3 -13.05 -13.83 10.78
N VAL A 4 -12.83 -12.69 10.11
CA VAL A 4 -13.79 -11.61 9.95
C VAL A 4 -14.31 -11.58 8.51
N PRO A 5 -15.57 -11.13 8.28
CA PRO A 5 -16.10 -10.98 6.94
C PRO A 5 -15.27 -9.99 6.12
N VAL A 6 -15.24 -10.19 4.81
CA VAL A 6 -14.54 -9.31 3.87
C VAL A 6 -15.23 -7.94 3.79
N PHE A 7 -14.44 -6.86 3.78
CA PHE A 7 -14.93 -5.48 3.91
C PHE A 7 -15.95 -5.08 2.84
N TRP A 8 -15.74 -5.47 1.58
CA TRP A 8 -16.63 -5.13 0.46
C TRP A 8 -17.96 -5.89 0.50
N SER A 9 -18.03 -7.00 1.24
CA SER A 9 -19.28 -7.73 1.47
C SER A 9 -20.12 -7.08 2.57
N GLN A 10 -19.48 -6.34 3.49
CA GLN A 10 -20.18 -5.60 4.52
C GLN A 10 -20.69 -4.26 3.96
N ASP A 11 -19.87 -3.58 3.15
CA ASP A 11 -20.18 -2.29 2.56
C ASP A 11 -20.18 -2.33 1.03
N ILE A 12 -21.36 -2.57 0.43
CA ILE A 12 -21.53 -2.64 -1.04
C ILE A 12 -21.10 -1.34 -1.76
N TYR A 13 -21.11 -0.21 -1.06
CA TYR A 13 -20.64 1.08 -1.58
C TYR A 13 -19.18 1.03 -2.05
N LEU A 14 -18.34 0.20 -1.44
CA LEU A 14 -16.93 0.05 -1.83
C LEU A 14 -16.79 -0.55 -3.23
N VAL A 15 -17.70 -1.46 -3.62
CA VAL A 15 -17.76 -2.02 -4.97
C VAL A 15 -18.14 -0.94 -5.99
N TRP A 16 -19.13 -0.11 -5.67
CA TRP A 16 -19.54 1.00 -6.54
C TRP A 16 -18.45 2.06 -6.70
N ILE A 17 -17.75 2.42 -5.62
CA ILE A 17 -16.60 3.34 -5.67
C ILE A 17 -15.49 2.74 -6.53
N ALA A 18 -15.21 1.45 -6.42
CA ALA A 18 -14.21 0.78 -7.25
C ALA A 18 -14.57 0.83 -8.74
N ILE A 19 -15.82 0.51 -9.10
CA ILE A 19 -16.31 0.60 -10.48
C ILE A 19 -16.22 2.04 -11.00
N ALA A 20 -16.68 3.02 -10.21
CA ALA A 20 -16.63 4.44 -10.59
C ALA A 20 -15.18 4.91 -10.78
N SER A 21 -14.26 4.53 -9.89
CA SER A 21 -12.83 4.86 -10.01
C SER A 21 -12.20 4.25 -11.27
N GLY A 22 -12.58 3.03 -11.64
CA GLY A 22 -12.15 2.38 -12.88
C GLY A 22 -12.63 3.11 -14.14
N LEU A 23 -13.91 3.52 -14.17
CA LEU A 23 -14.48 4.32 -15.26
C LEU A 23 -13.80 5.68 -15.39
N ILE A 24 -13.57 6.37 -14.27
CA ILE A 24 -12.82 7.64 -14.24
C ILE A 24 -11.40 7.43 -14.77
N GLY A 25 -10.71 6.39 -14.31
CA GLY A 25 -9.37 6.03 -14.79
C GLY A 25 -9.33 5.79 -16.31
N PHE A 26 -10.34 5.11 -16.86
CA PHE A 26 -10.48 4.89 -18.30
C PHE A 26 -10.65 6.19 -19.09
N ILE A 27 -11.51 7.11 -18.60
CA ILE A 27 -11.70 8.42 -19.23
C ILE A 27 -10.41 9.25 -19.15
N CYS A 28 -9.77 9.31 -17.98
CA CYS A 28 -8.51 10.02 -17.78
C CYS A 28 -7.39 9.47 -18.68
N PHE A 29 -7.37 8.17 -18.96
CA PHE A 29 -6.43 7.56 -19.90
C PHE A 29 -6.56 8.08 -21.33
N SER A 30 -7.78 8.40 -21.76
CA SER A 30 -8.01 9.02 -23.08
C SER A 30 -7.48 10.46 -23.16
N LEU A 31 -7.42 11.17 -22.02
CA LEU A 31 -7.13 12.61 -21.98
C LEU A 31 -5.67 12.96 -21.67
N ILE A 32 -4.93 12.08 -20.99
CA ILE A 32 -3.57 12.37 -20.49
C ILE A 32 -2.49 11.82 -21.42
N LYS A 33 -1.45 12.63 -21.71
CA LYS A 33 -0.29 12.20 -22.50
C LYS A 33 0.40 10.97 -21.89
N LYS A 34 0.72 9.98 -22.72
CA LYS A 34 1.32 8.69 -22.34
C LYS A 34 2.51 8.78 -21.37
N ASN A 35 3.41 9.75 -21.55
CA ASN A 35 4.59 9.91 -20.67
C ASN A 35 4.25 10.40 -19.26
N TRP A 36 3.17 11.17 -19.10
CA TRP A 36 2.70 11.63 -17.78
C TRP A 36 1.89 10.54 -17.06
N MET A 37 1.18 9.71 -17.81
CA MET A 37 0.33 8.66 -17.25
C MET A 37 1.10 7.67 -16.39
N ASN A 38 2.30 7.24 -16.82
CA ASN A 38 3.13 6.31 -16.04
C ASN A 38 3.51 6.90 -14.67
N LYS A 39 3.88 8.18 -14.62
CA LYS A 39 4.22 8.85 -13.35
C LYS A 39 2.99 9.00 -12.46
N VAL A 40 1.86 9.42 -13.02
CA VAL A 40 0.60 9.57 -12.27
C VAL A 40 0.19 8.23 -11.66
N ASN A 41 0.23 7.14 -12.43
CA ASN A 41 -0.08 5.80 -11.93
C ASN A 41 0.82 5.38 -10.76
N LEU A 42 2.12 5.67 -10.80
CA LEU A 42 3.05 5.35 -9.70
C LEU A 42 2.75 6.15 -8.42
N TYR A 43 2.33 7.41 -8.55
CA TYR A 43 1.94 8.23 -7.41
C TYR A 43 0.60 7.79 -6.81
N VAL A 44 -0.41 7.56 -7.65
CA VAL A 44 -1.72 7.05 -7.20
C VAL A 44 -1.55 5.70 -6.50
N ASP A 45 -0.73 4.81 -7.07
CA ASP A 45 -0.35 3.53 -6.46
C ASP A 45 0.31 3.73 -5.10
N SER A 46 1.25 4.67 -4.99
CA SER A 46 1.96 4.94 -3.73
C SER A 46 1.04 5.48 -2.63
N VAL A 47 0.04 6.30 -2.97
CA VAL A 47 -0.97 6.78 -2.01
C VAL A 47 -1.84 5.63 -1.52
N ALA A 48 -2.40 4.84 -2.44
CA ALA A 48 -3.24 3.69 -2.09
C ALA A 48 -2.48 2.67 -1.24
N LEU A 49 -1.24 2.37 -1.62
CA LEU A 49 -0.32 1.49 -0.91
C LEU A 49 -0.05 1.99 0.52
N ALA A 50 0.22 3.29 0.71
CA ALA A 50 0.41 3.86 2.03
C ALA A 50 -0.85 3.73 2.90
N MET A 51 -2.01 4.15 2.38
CA MET A 51 -3.28 4.13 3.13
C MET A 51 -3.70 2.72 3.53
N PHE A 52 -3.71 1.77 2.58
CA PHE A 52 -4.13 0.40 2.86
C PHE A 52 -3.17 -0.34 3.78
N SER A 53 -1.88 0.02 3.78
CA SER A 53 -0.91 -0.61 4.68
C SER A 53 -1.16 -0.28 6.15
N ILE A 54 -1.42 0.99 6.43
CA ILE A 54 -1.68 1.47 7.79
C ILE A 54 -3.05 0.99 8.25
N GLN A 55 -4.08 1.11 7.40
CA GLN A 55 -5.43 0.64 7.74
C GLN A 55 -5.49 -0.88 7.96
N GLY A 56 -4.75 -1.68 7.16
CA GLY A 56 -4.63 -3.12 7.37
C GLY A 56 -3.91 -3.47 8.68
N THR A 57 -2.85 -2.73 9.01
CA THR A 57 -2.13 -2.87 10.28
C THR A 57 -3.04 -2.56 11.46
N GLU A 58 -3.73 -1.41 11.42
CA GLU A 58 -4.62 -0.96 12.49
C GLU A 58 -5.80 -1.92 12.69
N LYS A 59 -6.39 -2.42 11.59
CA LYS A 59 -7.49 -3.39 11.66
C LYS A 59 -7.04 -4.69 12.33
N ALA A 60 -5.91 -5.25 11.89
CA ALA A 60 -5.37 -6.47 12.49
C ALA A 60 -4.96 -6.25 13.97
N TRP A 61 -4.43 -5.07 14.29
CA TRP A 61 -4.08 -4.67 15.66
C TRP A 61 -5.32 -4.61 16.56
N SER A 62 -6.40 -3.99 16.10
CA SER A 62 -7.66 -3.87 16.85
C SER A 62 -8.31 -5.22 17.17
N LEU A 63 -8.00 -6.24 16.36
CA LEU A 63 -8.47 -7.62 16.56
C LEU A 63 -7.56 -8.42 17.52
N GLY A 64 -6.46 -7.82 18.01
CA GLY A 64 -5.49 -8.50 18.87
C GLY A 64 -4.76 -9.64 18.19
N PHE A 65 -4.73 -9.68 16.85
CA PHE A 65 -4.25 -10.82 16.10
C PHE A 65 -2.72 -10.83 16.04
N GLY A 66 -2.07 -11.78 16.72
CA GLY A 66 -0.64 -12.08 16.57
C GLY A 66 0.30 -10.88 16.79
N LEU A 67 -0.01 -10.03 17.77
CA LEU A 67 0.73 -8.80 18.05
C LEU A 67 2.21 -9.07 18.39
N PRO A 68 3.16 -8.21 17.96
CA PRO A 68 2.98 -7.05 17.06
C PRO A 68 3.25 -7.39 15.58
N VAL A 69 3.69 -8.62 15.29
CA VAL A 69 4.25 -8.97 13.98
C VAL A 69 3.15 -9.21 12.93
N ALA A 70 2.07 -9.91 13.30
CA ALA A 70 1.02 -10.23 12.35
C ALA A 70 0.30 -8.99 11.78
N PRO A 71 0.00 -7.92 12.56
CA PRO A 71 -0.55 -6.68 12.01
C PRO A 71 0.37 -6.01 10.99
N ILE A 72 1.68 -5.97 11.24
CA ILE A 72 2.66 -5.40 10.31
C ILE A 72 2.64 -6.17 8.99
N LEU A 73 2.70 -7.50 9.06
CA LEU A 73 2.67 -8.36 7.87
C LEU A 73 1.36 -8.23 7.11
N LEU A 74 0.22 -8.21 7.81
CA LEU A 74 -1.09 -8.06 7.18
C LEU A 74 -1.22 -6.70 6.50
N GLY A 75 -0.75 -5.61 7.13
CA GLY A 75 -0.68 -4.30 6.48
C GLY A 75 0.12 -4.33 5.18
N VAL A 76 1.33 -4.91 5.21
CA VAL A 76 2.17 -5.05 4.01
C VAL A 76 1.47 -5.88 2.93
N ILE A 77 0.90 -7.02 3.29
CA ILE A 77 0.20 -7.93 2.36
C ILE A 77 -1.03 -7.23 1.75
N THR A 78 -1.82 -6.52 2.55
CA THR A 78 -3.02 -5.81 2.07
C THR A 78 -2.64 -4.74 1.06
N ALA A 79 -1.61 -3.95 1.33
CA ALA A 79 -1.16 -2.90 0.43
C ALA A 79 -0.53 -3.42 -0.86
N VAL A 80 0.41 -4.37 -0.75
CA VAL A 80 1.15 -4.90 -1.90
C VAL A 80 0.30 -5.87 -2.72
N GLY A 81 -0.58 -6.63 -2.06
CA GLY A 81 -1.40 -7.66 -2.69
C GLY A 81 -2.28 -7.13 -3.81
N GLY A 82 -2.88 -5.94 -3.65
CA GLY A 82 -3.68 -5.32 -4.70
C GLY A 82 -2.86 -5.00 -5.96
N GLY A 83 -1.64 -4.47 -5.78
CA GLY A 83 -0.71 -4.22 -6.89
C GLY A 83 -0.26 -5.49 -7.59
N ILE A 84 0.05 -6.54 -6.82
CA ILE A 84 0.41 -7.86 -7.37
C ILE A 84 -0.75 -8.43 -8.21
N VAL A 85 -1.98 -8.43 -7.68
CA VAL A 85 -3.14 -8.94 -8.42
C VAL A 85 -3.35 -8.17 -9.72
N ARG A 86 -3.29 -6.83 -9.67
CA ARG A 86 -3.35 -5.99 -10.88
C ARG A 86 -2.30 -6.40 -11.91
N ASP A 87 -1.05 -6.50 -11.49
CA ASP A 87 0.10 -6.72 -12.36
C ASP A 87 0.06 -8.14 -13.00
N VAL A 88 -0.40 -9.15 -12.25
CA VAL A 88 -0.63 -10.51 -12.75
C VAL A 88 -1.76 -10.56 -13.78
N LEU A 89 -2.89 -9.89 -13.52
CA LEU A 89 -4.03 -9.85 -14.44
C LEU A 89 -3.66 -9.21 -15.79
N ILE A 90 -2.76 -8.23 -15.80
CA ILE A 90 -2.26 -7.57 -17.03
C ILE A 90 -1.00 -8.23 -17.61
N GLN A 91 -0.56 -9.36 -17.05
CA GLN A 91 0.63 -10.12 -17.48
C GLN A 91 1.92 -9.27 -17.51
N ARG A 92 2.13 -8.44 -16.50
CA ARG A 92 3.35 -7.62 -16.35
C ARG A 92 4.16 -8.03 -15.11
N PRO A 93 5.49 -7.85 -15.12
CA PRO A 93 6.28 -8.05 -13.92
C PRO A 93 5.79 -7.12 -12.81
N THR A 94 5.63 -7.66 -11.60
CA THR A 94 5.08 -6.90 -10.47
C THR A 94 6.09 -5.88 -9.97
N LEU A 95 5.61 -4.74 -9.47
CA LEU A 95 6.48 -3.76 -8.81
C LEU A 95 7.17 -4.34 -7.56
N PHE A 96 6.57 -5.34 -6.93
CA PHE A 96 7.17 -6.08 -5.81
C PHE A 96 8.44 -6.85 -6.21
N LEU A 97 8.47 -7.44 -7.41
CA LEU A 97 9.65 -8.12 -7.96
C LEU A 97 10.65 -7.15 -8.61
N SER A 98 10.30 -5.86 -8.71
CA SER A 98 11.19 -4.86 -9.29
C SER A 98 12.34 -4.51 -8.35
N LYS A 99 13.41 -3.90 -8.90
CA LYS A 99 14.53 -3.41 -8.09
C LYS A 99 14.18 -2.19 -7.25
N GLU A 100 13.00 -1.59 -7.42
CA GLU A 100 12.63 -0.37 -6.72
C GLU A 100 12.15 -0.67 -5.29
N LEU A 101 12.39 0.27 -4.38
CA LEU A 101 11.87 0.18 -3.00
C LEU A 101 10.33 0.27 -3.01
N TYR A 102 9.66 -0.88 -3.11
CA TYR A 102 8.21 -1.02 -3.07
C TYR A 102 7.69 -1.43 -1.69
N ALA A 103 8.09 -2.60 -1.20
CA ALA A 103 7.61 -3.15 0.07
C ALA A 103 8.34 -2.59 1.31
N ILE A 104 9.59 -2.17 1.16
CA ILE A 104 10.41 -1.69 2.29
C ILE A 104 9.82 -0.42 2.92
N PRO A 105 9.46 0.63 2.16
CA PRO A 105 8.80 1.81 2.73
C PRO A 105 7.53 1.46 3.51
N VAL A 106 6.73 0.54 2.96
CA VAL A 106 5.49 0.05 3.58
C VAL A 106 5.78 -0.62 4.91
N ALA A 107 6.72 -1.57 4.93
CA ALA A 107 7.09 -2.28 6.14
C ALA A 107 7.59 -1.33 7.24
N ILE A 108 8.36 -0.30 6.88
CA ILE A 108 8.81 0.74 7.82
C ILE A 108 7.61 1.52 8.38
N GLY A 109 6.68 1.95 7.51
CA GLY A 109 5.46 2.67 7.93
C GLY A 109 4.59 1.85 8.88
N CYS A 110 4.30 0.59 8.52
CA CYS A 110 3.54 -0.33 9.38
C CYS A 110 4.23 -0.58 10.72
N THR A 111 5.56 -0.78 10.71
CA THR A 111 6.33 -1.02 11.94
C THR A 111 6.29 0.20 12.86
N LEU A 112 6.49 1.39 12.31
CA LEU A 112 6.43 2.64 13.09
C LEU A 112 5.06 2.81 13.73
N HIS A 113 3.98 2.60 12.96
CA HIS A 113 2.63 2.70 13.48
C HIS A 113 2.33 1.64 14.55
N ALA A 114 2.73 0.38 14.33
CA ALA A 114 2.58 -0.70 15.30
C ALA A 114 3.33 -0.42 16.62
N VAL A 115 4.53 0.18 16.56
CA VAL A 115 5.27 0.59 17.77
C VAL A 115 4.50 1.67 18.53
N VAL A 116 3.93 2.67 17.84
CA VAL A 116 3.11 3.68 18.52
C VAL A 116 1.85 3.06 19.13
N LEU A 117 1.17 2.15 18.42
CA LEU A 117 0.02 1.42 18.96
C LEU A 117 0.37 0.61 20.22
N SER A 118 1.63 0.17 20.36
CA SER A 118 2.10 -0.58 21.54
C SER A 118 2.35 0.30 22.76
N PHE A 119 2.99 1.46 22.58
CA PHE A 119 3.53 2.26 23.70
C PHE A 119 2.78 3.57 23.95
N ALA A 120 2.12 4.13 22.92
CA ALA A 120 1.43 5.42 23.00
C ALA A 120 0.16 5.38 22.12
N PRO A 121 -0.82 4.51 22.42
CA PRO A 121 -2.04 4.36 21.61
C PRO A 121 -2.84 5.65 21.47
N GLN A 122 -2.71 6.60 22.40
CA GLN A 122 -3.31 7.93 22.31
C GLN A 122 -2.79 8.78 21.14
N LEU A 123 -1.66 8.39 20.53
CA LEU A 123 -1.09 9.05 19.34
C LEU A 123 -1.36 8.24 18.05
N ALA A 124 -2.25 7.24 18.09
CA ALA A 124 -2.52 6.34 16.96
C ALA A 124 -2.86 7.12 15.68
N ASP A 125 -3.85 8.02 15.72
CA ASP A 125 -4.28 8.80 14.56
C ASP A 125 -3.15 9.66 13.96
N PHE A 126 -2.40 10.34 14.82
CA PHE A 126 -1.25 11.15 14.41
C PHE A 126 -0.16 10.29 13.78
N SER A 127 0.12 9.13 14.36
CA SER A 127 1.10 8.19 13.82
C SER A 127 0.66 7.54 12.52
N ALA A 128 -0.64 7.30 12.34
CA ALA A 128 -1.20 6.77 11.10
C ALA A 128 -0.98 7.76 9.95
N VAL A 129 -1.36 9.03 10.15
CA VAL A 129 -1.12 10.10 9.17
C VAL A 129 0.37 10.29 8.92
N GLY A 130 1.19 10.33 9.98
CA GLY A 130 2.64 10.45 9.87
C GLY A 130 3.28 9.29 9.09
N ALA A 131 2.85 8.06 9.33
CA ALA A 131 3.33 6.87 8.62
C ALA A 131 2.90 6.88 7.15
N ILE A 132 1.66 7.28 6.84
CA ILE A 132 1.18 7.43 5.45
C ILE A 132 2.05 8.45 4.70
N VAL A 133 2.28 9.62 5.29
CA VAL A 133 3.12 10.67 4.69
C VAL A 133 4.56 10.17 4.51
N LEU A 134 5.11 9.45 5.49
CA LEU A 134 6.45 8.86 5.40
C LEU A 134 6.57 7.87 4.25
N VAL A 135 5.61 6.95 4.10
CA VAL A 135 5.59 5.96 3.02
C VAL A 135 5.52 6.67 1.67
N ILE A 136 4.62 7.64 1.51
CA ILE A 136 4.49 8.43 0.27
C ILE A 136 5.78 9.18 -0.03
N TYR A 137 6.42 9.78 0.97
CA TYR A 137 7.67 10.50 0.82
C TYR A 137 8.82 9.57 0.38
N MET A 138 8.97 8.41 1.03
CA MET A 138 9.96 7.41 0.61
C MET A 138 9.69 6.92 -0.82
N ARG A 139 8.43 6.66 -1.17
CA ARG A 139 8.04 6.26 -2.54
C ARG A 139 8.34 7.36 -3.55
N HIS A 140 8.10 8.63 -3.22
CA HIS A 140 8.47 9.77 -4.06
C HIS A 140 9.98 9.81 -4.33
N LEU A 141 10.81 9.60 -3.30
CA LEU A 141 12.27 9.51 -3.47
C LEU A 141 12.66 8.35 -4.39
N THR A 142 12.03 7.17 -4.22
CA THR A 142 12.26 6.01 -5.09
C THR A 142 11.92 6.31 -6.55
N ILE A 143 10.76 6.91 -6.81
CA ILE A 143 10.27 7.23 -8.16
C ILE A 143 11.17 8.26 -8.86
N ASN A 144 11.66 9.27 -8.13
CA ASN A 144 12.44 10.36 -8.73
C ASN A 144 13.95 10.10 -8.78
N LYS A 145 14.50 9.41 -7.77
CA LYS A 145 15.95 9.16 -7.66
C LYS A 145 16.34 7.74 -8.08
N HIS A 146 15.39 6.93 -8.55
CA HIS A 146 15.58 5.51 -8.90
C HIS A 146 16.33 4.74 -7.81
N VAL A 147 15.95 4.94 -6.55
CA VAL A 147 16.58 4.25 -5.42
C VAL A 147 16.23 2.77 -5.51
N GLN A 148 17.25 1.94 -5.72
CA GLN A 148 17.09 0.51 -5.89
C GLN A 148 17.48 -0.25 -4.62
N VAL A 149 16.88 -1.42 -4.43
CA VAL A 149 17.37 -2.39 -3.45
C VAL A 149 18.81 -2.79 -3.79
N PRO A 150 19.67 -3.03 -2.79
CA PRO A 150 21.03 -3.49 -3.04
C PRO A 150 21.04 -4.79 -3.84
N SER A 151 22.03 -4.95 -4.73
CA SER A 151 22.12 -6.08 -5.65
C SER A 151 22.22 -7.45 -4.97
N TRP A 152 22.68 -7.51 -3.72
CA TRP A 152 22.76 -8.75 -2.93
C TRP A 152 21.40 -9.24 -2.42
N ALA A 153 20.37 -8.38 -2.37
CA ALA A 153 19.04 -8.72 -1.89
C ALA A 153 18.09 -9.21 -3.01
N ILE A 154 18.53 -9.14 -4.27
CA ILE A 154 17.74 -9.54 -5.43
C ILE A 154 17.99 -11.03 -5.69
N MET A 155 16.95 -11.87 -5.50
CA MET A 155 17.01 -13.29 -5.87
C MET A 155 17.20 -13.39 -7.39
N ARG A 156 18.31 -13.99 -7.81
CA ARG A 156 18.65 -14.26 -9.23
C ARG A 156 17.81 -15.38 -9.80
#